data_AF-A0A017HH00-F1
#
_entry.id   AF-A0A017HH00-F1
#
_cell.length_a   1.000
_cell.length_b   1.000
_cell.length_c   1.000
_cell.angle_alpha   90.00
_cell.angle_beta   90.00
_cell.angle_gamma   90.00
#
_symmetry.space_group_name_H-M   'P 1'
#
loop_
_entity.id
_entity.type
_entity.pdbx_description
1 polymer ?
#
loop_
_entity_poly.entity_id
_entity_poly.type
_entity_poly.pdbx_seq_one_letter_code
_entity_poly.pdbx_strand_id
1 'polypeptide(L)'
;MIPGFSSRRRFNDLSEQEILALAISSEEDDARIYRLYAARLREGYPASAAVFDGMAAEEDGHRRQLIALHRDRFGEVIPLLRREHVAGFHARRPVWLMENLGLETIRAQAAQMEHEAGAFYARAAARARDAATRTLLGDLAAAEAGHQDTARALEEEHLTDGARADEDHAARRQFVLTYVQPGLAGLMDGSVSTLAPIFATAFATQDTHTTFLVGLAASVGAGISMGFTEAASDDGQLSGRGSPVKRGLATGIMTTVGGGLARAALSHPAFLDRDHHRHRHRLRRAVGHRVDPEPLHGHAVLSRRVSGGAGRRAGLCRRGADRRRLRRVAPGAGFGETAASQGEGAMTNETKAYRPAPLPRRPEMDDAAMQTAARAHFDAMVTRHSVRDFSDRPVPRAVIETAIATAGRAPSGANQQPWHFVAISDPAMKAKIRAAAEEEERAFYDGGAPDEWIAALEPIGTGASKPHLDIAPWLIVVFAQRWGVREDGSRYKHYYVPESVGLATGFLIGALHLSGLSALTHTPSPMKFLNDLCDRPVAEKPVMILAVGHPAWDATVPAAAKIKKPLDEILTVIGAQTETT
;
A
#
# COMPACT_ATOMS: atom_id res chain seq x y z
N MET A 1 22.97 15.99 38.18
CA MET A 1 22.26 17.05 37.44
C MET A 1 21.29 16.34 36.50
N ILE A 2 19.99 16.36 36.76
CA ILE A 2 18.98 15.70 35.91
C ILE A 2 18.74 16.63 34.71
N PRO A 3 18.97 16.20 33.46
CA PRO A 3 18.63 17.02 32.29
C PRO A 3 17.11 17.01 32.13
N GLY A 4 16.44 18.14 32.38
CA GLY A 4 14.98 18.23 32.20
C GLY A 4 14.27 19.42 32.85
N PHE A 5 14.86 20.07 33.85
CA PHE A 5 14.31 21.32 34.39
C PHE A 5 15.01 22.52 33.74
N SER A 6 14.47 23.00 32.62
CA SER A 6 14.83 24.33 32.13
C SER A 6 14.39 25.36 33.18
N SER A 7 15.33 26.17 33.67
CA SER A 7 15.06 27.26 34.60
C SER A 7 14.30 28.38 33.88
N ARG A 8 12.97 28.26 33.80
CA ARG A 8 12.11 29.30 33.21
C ARG A 8 12.12 30.55 34.08
N ARG A 9 12.39 31.72 33.49
CA ARG A 9 12.34 33.02 34.19
C ARG A 9 10.90 33.54 34.23
N ARG A 10 10.49 34.26 35.27
CA ARG A 10 9.16 34.89 35.29
C ARG A 10 9.17 36.09 34.35
N PHE A 11 8.06 36.33 33.66
CA PHE A 11 7.90 37.53 32.83
C PHE A 11 8.16 38.83 33.62
N ASN A 12 7.79 38.83 34.90
CA ASN A 12 8.02 39.95 35.81
C ASN A 12 9.48 40.20 36.20
N ASP A 13 10.40 39.33 35.79
CA ASP A 13 11.83 39.45 36.08
C ASP A 13 12.62 39.82 34.81
N LEU A 14 11.94 40.08 33.70
CA LEU A 14 12.57 40.51 32.44
C LEU A 14 12.81 42.02 32.43
N SER A 15 13.97 42.40 31.91
CA SER A 15 14.32 43.78 31.55
C SER A 15 13.63 44.21 30.25
N GLU A 16 13.58 45.51 29.96
CA GLU A 16 12.99 46.01 28.71
C GLU A 16 13.69 45.48 27.45
N GLN A 17 15.02 45.33 27.50
CA GLN A 17 15.79 44.73 26.40
C GLN A 17 15.38 43.28 26.17
N GLU A 18 15.18 42.52 27.24
CA GLU A 18 14.75 41.12 27.18
C GLU A 18 13.28 40.97 26.72
N ILE A 19 12.41 41.93 27.08
CA ILE A 19 11.03 41.98 26.58
C ILE A 19 11.00 42.23 25.07
N LEU A 20 11.81 43.16 24.57
CA LEU A 20 11.95 43.41 23.12
C LEU A 20 12.58 42.21 22.40
N ALA A 21 13.60 41.59 22.97
CA ALA A 21 14.21 40.38 22.40
C ALA A 21 13.21 39.22 22.32
N LEU A 22 12.38 39.04 23.36
CA LEU A 22 11.30 38.05 23.35
C LEU A 22 10.27 38.36 22.27
N ALA A 23 9.88 39.63 22.11
CA ALA A 23 8.95 40.06 21.05
C ALA A 23 9.52 39.76 19.65
N ILE A 24 10.78 40.11 19.39
CA ILE A 24 11.45 39.84 18.10
C ILE A 24 11.45 38.34 17.78
N SER A 25 11.79 37.50 18.77
CA SER A 25 11.78 36.04 18.59
C SER A 25 10.36 35.49 18.36
N SER A 26 9.36 36.13 18.97
CA SER A 26 7.95 35.74 18.91
C SER A 26 7.37 35.96 17.51
N GLU A 27 7.62 37.14 16.91
CA GLU A 27 7.23 37.47 15.53
C GLU A 27 7.95 36.56 14.51
N GLU A 28 9.22 36.23 14.75
CA GLU A 28 9.93 35.32 13.86
C GLU A 28 9.34 33.91 13.90
N ASP A 29 9.02 33.40 15.08
CA ASP A 29 8.41 32.08 15.25
C ASP A 29 6.99 32.05 14.64
N ASP A 30 6.16 33.08 14.86
CA ASP A 30 4.80 33.15 14.33
C ASP A 30 4.78 33.31 12.79
N ALA A 31 5.64 34.17 12.22
CA ALA A 31 5.81 34.26 10.76
C ALA A 31 6.27 32.93 10.11
N ARG A 32 7.09 32.13 10.81
CA ARG A 32 7.50 30.79 10.33
C ARG A 32 6.32 29.81 10.37
N ILE A 33 5.48 29.88 11.41
CA ILE A 33 4.28 29.06 11.52
C ILE A 33 3.28 29.39 10.40
N TYR A 34 3.04 30.67 10.11
CA TYR A 34 2.14 31.07 9.02
C TYR A 34 2.62 30.61 7.65
N ARG A 35 3.91 30.77 7.32
CA ARG A 35 4.47 30.23 6.07
C ARG A 35 4.34 28.71 5.96
N LEU A 36 4.43 28.00 7.08
CA LEU A 36 4.28 26.55 7.10
C LEU A 36 2.81 26.13 6.88
N TYR A 37 1.84 26.87 7.43
CA TYR A 37 0.43 26.70 7.09
C TYR A 37 0.18 26.99 5.60
N ALA A 38 0.70 28.09 5.07
CA ALA A 38 0.55 28.45 3.66
C ALA A 38 1.15 27.39 2.72
N ALA A 39 2.37 26.92 2.99
CA ALA A 39 3.04 25.88 2.20
C ALA A 39 2.21 24.58 2.15
N ARG A 40 1.60 24.20 3.28
CA ARG A 40 0.74 23.01 3.37
C ARG A 40 -0.57 23.18 2.60
N LEU A 41 -1.21 24.33 2.75
CA LEU A 41 -2.53 24.58 2.16
C LEU A 41 -2.44 24.81 0.64
N ARG A 42 -1.28 25.14 0.11
CA ARG A 42 -1.07 25.53 -1.29
C ARG A 42 -1.62 24.55 -2.33
N GLU A 43 -1.54 23.24 -2.10
CA GLU A 43 -2.02 22.23 -3.06
C GLU A 43 -3.54 22.02 -3.02
N GLY A 44 -4.19 22.21 -1.86
CA GLY A 44 -5.62 21.91 -1.67
C GLY A 44 -6.52 23.13 -1.47
N TYR A 45 -5.97 24.21 -0.95
CA TYR A 45 -6.63 25.45 -0.53
C TYR A 45 -5.75 26.67 -0.88
N PRO A 46 -5.53 26.95 -2.17
CA PRO A 46 -4.58 27.97 -2.62
C PRO A 46 -4.99 29.39 -2.19
N ALA A 47 -6.28 29.68 -2.06
CA ALA A 47 -6.75 31.00 -1.62
C ALA A 47 -6.53 31.18 -0.11
N SER A 48 -6.86 30.15 0.67
CA SER A 48 -6.54 30.14 2.10
C SER A 48 -5.03 30.19 2.37
N ALA A 49 -4.19 29.61 1.50
CA ALA A 49 -2.74 29.72 1.60
C ALA A 49 -2.23 31.16 1.39
N ALA A 50 -2.84 31.91 0.47
CA ALA A 50 -2.50 33.31 0.21
C ALA A 50 -2.78 34.21 1.42
N VAL A 51 -3.88 33.95 2.15
CA VAL A 51 -4.20 34.66 3.41
C VAL A 51 -3.06 34.49 4.43
N PHE A 52 -2.57 33.27 4.64
CA PHE A 52 -1.47 33.00 5.58
C PHE A 52 -0.12 33.56 5.10
N ASP A 53 0.13 33.62 3.78
CA ASP A 53 1.31 34.31 3.23
C ASP A 53 1.25 35.82 3.53
N GLY A 54 0.05 36.42 3.45
CA GLY A 54 -0.19 37.82 3.81
C GLY A 54 0.07 38.10 5.29
N MET A 55 -0.49 37.26 6.19
CA MET A 55 -0.24 37.37 7.63
C MET A 55 1.25 37.22 7.97
N ALA A 56 1.96 36.28 7.33
CA ALA A 56 3.41 36.14 7.54
C ALA A 56 4.22 37.38 7.13
N ALA A 57 3.75 38.13 6.12
CA ALA A 57 4.40 39.36 5.67
C ALA A 57 4.14 40.54 6.63
N GLU A 58 2.99 40.56 7.31
CA GLU A 58 2.64 41.53 8.35
C GLU A 58 3.53 41.35 9.59
N GLU A 59 3.68 40.11 10.07
CA GLU A 59 4.62 39.72 11.15
C GLU A 59 6.08 40.11 10.82
N ASP A 60 6.51 39.96 9.56
CA ASP A 60 7.83 40.44 9.12
C ASP A 60 7.97 41.97 9.24
N GLY A 61 6.86 42.70 9.08
CA GLY A 61 6.77 44.14 9.32
C GLY A 61 6.98 44.48 10.79
N HIS A 62 6.22 43.85 11.67
CA HIS A 62 6.32 43.99 13.13
C HIS A 62 7.74 43.68 13.63
N ARG A 63 8.31 42.54 13.20
CA ARG A 63 9.68 42.15 13.54
C ARG A 63 10.69 43.24 13.14
N ARG A 64 10.56 43.82 11.93
CA ARG A 64 11.47 44.88 11.47
C ARG A 64 11.40 46.12 12.35
N GLN A 65 10.21 46.52 12.77
CA GLN A 65 10.02 47.67 13.67
C GLN A 65 10.62 47.40 15.05
N LEU A 66 10.40 46.22 15.62
CA LEU A 66 10.96 45.80 16.91
C LEU A 66 12.50 45.74 16.88
N ILE A 67 13.09 45.21 15.80
CA ILE A 67 14.56 45.20 15.62
C ILE A 67 15.11 46.62 15.51
N ALA A 68 14.44 47.51 14.77
CA ALA A 68 14.86 48.90 14.65
C ALA A 68 14.85 49.62 16.01
N LEU A 69 13.78 49.42 16.79
CA LEU A 69 13.68 49.99 18.15
C LEU A 69 14.73 49.40 19.10
N HIS A 70 14.97 48.09 19.04
CA HIS A 70 16.03 47.46 19.85
C HIS A 70 17.40 48.03 19.50
N ARG A 71 17.71 48.18 18.20
CA ARG A 71 18.98 48.77 17.74
C ARG A 71 19.20 50.18 18.25
N ASP A 72 18.17 51.02 18.16
CA ASP A 72 18.23 52.41 18.62
C ASP A 72 18.47 52.52 20.13
N ARG A 73 17.81 51.67 20.94
CA ARG A 73 17.87 51.76 22.41
C ARG A 73 18.99 50.96 23.07
N PHE A 74 19.30 49.78 22.54
CA PHE A 74 20.16 48.78 23.19
C PHE A 74 21.33 48.30 22.31
N GLY A 75 21.43 48.81 21.08
CA GLY A 75 22.47 48.45 20.13
C GLY A 75 22.18 47.17 19.34
N GLU A 76 23.20 46.71 18.61
CA GLU A 76 23.07 45.63 17.61
C GLU A 76 22.86 44.22 18.20
N VAL A 77 23.23 44.00 19.46
CA VAL A 77 23.24 42.66 20.05
C VAL A 77 21.91 42.37 20.73
N ILE A 78 21.06 41.57 20.06
CA ILE A 78 19.78 41.08 20.59
C ILE A 78 20.02 39.82 21.42
N PRO A 79 19.68 39.80 22.73
CA PRO A 79 19.78 38.60 23.55
C PRO A 79 18.91 37.44 23.01
N LEU A 80 19.42 36.20 23.02
CA LEU A 80 18.64 35.04 22.60
C LEU A 80 17.65 34.63 23.69
N LEU A 81 16.40 35.08 23.57
CA LEU A 81 15.31 34.70 24.46
C LEU A 81 14.13 34.18 23.62
N ARG A 82 13.56 33.03 24.01
CA ARG A 82 12.40 32.41 23.36
C ARG A 82 11.25 32.27 24.35
N ARG A 83 10.02 32.10 23.84
CA ARG A 83 8.81 31.90 24.66
C ARG A 83 8.96 30.74 25.66
N GLU A 84 9.63 29.65 25.29
CA GLU A 84 9.88 28.51 26.19
C GLU A 84 10.77 28.82 27.41
N HIS A 85 11.55 29.91 27.37
CA HIS A 85 12.42 30.34 28.45
C HIS A 85 11.68 31.16 29.52
N VAL A 86 10.41 31.53 29.29
CA VAL A 86 9.61 32.39 30.17
C VAL A 86 8.42 31.63 30.77
N ALA A 87 8.34 31.61 32.10
CA ALA A 87 7.25 30.99 32.85
C ALA A 87 5.94 31.76 32.64
N GLY A 88 4.87 31.04 32.28
CA GLY A 88 3.56 31.63 32.00
C GLY A 88 3.31 31.95 30.52
N PHE A 89 4.31 31.77 29.65
CA PHE A 89 4.10 31.75 28.20
C PHE A 89 3.80 30.33 27.73
N HIS A 90 2.72 30.16 26.98
CA HIS A 90 2.39 28.89 26.36
C HIS A 90 3.40 28.62 25.23
N ALA A 91 4.13 27.52 25.33
CA ALA A 91 4.94 27.05 24.21
C ALA A 91 3.99 26.68 23.06
N ARG A 92 4.22 27.25 21.87
CA ARG A 92 3.51 26.84 20.65
C ARG A 92 3.70 25.33 20.47
N ARG A 93 2.63 24.60 20.15
CA ARG A 93 2.75 23.16 19.88
C ARG A 93 3.71 22.98 18.68
N PRO A 94 4.69 22.07 18.76
CA PRO A 94 5.60 21.84 17.66
C PRO A 94 4.83 21.49 16.38
N VAL A 95 5.19 22.10 15.25
CA VAL A 95 4.40 22.01 14.01
C VAL A 95 4.33 20.59 13.43
N TRP A 96 5.29 19.71 13.72
CA TRP A 96 5.22 18.28 13.35
C TRP A 96 4.09 17.51 14.05
N LEU A 97 3.58 18.02 15.18
CA LEU A 97 2.38 17.48 15.84
C LEU A 97 1.08 17.90 15.12
N MET A 98 1.18 18.77 14.11
CA MET A 98 0.07 19.39 13.39
C MET A 98 -0.14 18.82 11.97
N GLU A 99 0.57 17.76 11.59
CA GLU A 99 0.50 17.11 10.27
C GLU A 99 -0.91 16.66 9.84
N ASN A 100 -1.91 16.68 10.73
CA ASN A 100 -3.27 16.19 10.47
C ASN A 100 -4.42 17.17 10.76
N LEU A 101 -4.15 18.45 11.02
CA LEU A 101 -5.18 19.46 11.31
C LEU A 101 -5.98 19.85 10.06
N GLY A 102 -7.30 20.02 10.23
CA GLY A 102 -8.18 20.54 9.17
C GLY A 102 -8.08 22.06 9.05
N LEU A 103 -8.55 22.63 7.93
CA LEU A 103 -8.51 24.06 7.64
C LEU A 103 -9.10 24.92 8.78
N GLU A 104 -10.28 24.55 9.28
CA GLU A 104 -10.94 25.23 10.41
C GLU A 104 -10.11 25.20 11.70
N THR A 105 -9.40 24.11 11.95
CA THR A 105 -8.51 24.03 13.12
C THR A 105 -7.27 24.90 12.95
N ILE A 106 -6.75 25.01 11.73
CA ILE A 106 -5.63 25.91 11.41
C ILE A 106 -6.06 27.37 11.61
N ARG A 107 -7.25 27.76 11.11
CA ARG A 107 -7.83 29.11 11.33
C ARG A 107 -8.05 29.42 12.80
N ALA A 108 -8.69 28.51 13.54
CA ALA A 108 -8.93 28.69 14.97
C ALA A 108 -7.62 28.81 15.75
N GLN A 109 -6.59 28.06 15.35
CA GLN A 109 -5.27 28.16 15.96
C GLN A 109 -4.60 29.49 15.63
N ALA A 110 -4.65 29.96 14.38
CA ALA A 110 -4.15 31.28 14.01
C ALA A 110 -4.84 32.37 14.84
N ALA A 111 -6.17 32.37 14.94
CA ALA A 111 -6.91 33.33 15.76
C ALA A 111 -6.51 33.31 17.26
N GLN A 112 -6.23 32.12 17.80
CA GLN A 112 -5.70 31.99 19.16
C GLN A 112 -4.26 32.52 19.27
N MET A 113 -3.45 32.33 18.23
CA MET A 113 -2.09 32.86 18.17
C MET A 113 -2.07 34.38 18.25
N GLU A 114 -2.93 35.03 17.46
CA GLU A 114 -3.14 36.48 17.44
C GLU A 114 -3.58 37.02 18.80
N HIS A 115 -4.60 36.39 19.41
CA HIS A 115 -5.09 36.82 20.71
C HIS A 115 -4.02 36.72 21.80
N GLU A 116 -3.17 35.68 21.76
CA GLU A 116 -2.05 35.53 22.69
C GLU A 116 -0.94 36.57 22.45
N ALA A 117 -0.64 36.90 21.19
CA ALA A 117 0.32 37.93 20.83
C ALA A 117 -0.15 39.32 21.28
N GLY A 118 -1.40 39.70 21.00
CA GLY A 118 -1.99 40.96 21.46
C GLY A 118 -2.00 41.07 22.99
N ALA A 119 -2.36 39.99 23.71
CA ALA A 119 -2.31 39.96 25.17
C ALA A 119 -0.88 40.10 25.72
N PHE A 120 0.12 39.55 25.02
CA PHE A 120 1.52 39.74 25.36
C PHE A 120 1.94 41.20 25.18
N TYR A 121 1.66 41.79 24.02
CA TYR A 121 2.03 43.17 23.72
C TYR A 121 1.38 44.17 24.68
N ALA A 122 0.12 43.97 25.04
CA ALA A 122 -0.56 44.80 26.04
C ALA A 122 0.13 44.74 27.42
N ARG A 123 0.54 43.54 27.85
CA ARG A 123 1.29 43.36 29.12
C ARG A 123 2.71 43.92 29.05
N ALA A 124 3.37 43.79 27.90
CA ALA A 124 4.70 44.32 27.66
C ALA A 124 4.69 45.86 27.66
N ALA A 125 3.71 46.48 26.98
CA ALA A 125 3.50 47.92 26.96
C ALA A 125 3.24 48.49 28.36
N ALA A 126 2.39 47.82 29.18
CA ALA A 126 2.11 48.23 30.55
C ALA A 126 3.36 48.26 31.45
N ARG A 127 4.41 47.53 31.08
CA ARG A 127 5.64 47.39 31.86
C ARG A 127 6.81 48.20 31.29
N ALA A 128 6.71 48.67 30.05
CA ALA A 128 7.70 49.53 29.42
C ALA A 128 7.71 50.91 30.08
N ARG A 129 8.87 51.38 30.53
CA ARG A 129 9.03 52.73 31.11
C ARG A 129 9.31 53.76 30.03
N ASP A 130 10.01 53.36 28.98
CA ASP A 130 10.31 54.20 27.82
C ASP A 130 9.07 54.47 26.97
N ALA A 131 8.93 55.73 26.55
CA ALA A 131 7.76 56.19 25.82
C ALA A 131 7.70 55.57 24.42
N ALA A 132 8.81 55.54 23.67
CA ALA A 132 8.84 54.97 22.32
C ALA A 132 8.52 53.47 22.32
N THR A 133 9.05 52.75 23.31
CA THR A 133 8.79 51.32 23.49
C THR A 133 7.36 51.03 23.92
N ARG A 134 6.79 51.84 24.81
CA ARG A 134 5.38 51.71 25.20
C ARG A 134 4.45 52.00 24.02
N THR A 135 4.75 53.03 23.23
CA THR A 135 3.99 53.35 22.02
C THR A 135 4.04 52.20 21.03
N LEU A 136 5.24 51.74 20.64
CA LEU A 136 5.35 50.64 19.66
C LEU A 136 4.66 49.36 20.14
N LEU A 137 4.87 48.94 21.39
CA LEU A 137 4.20 47.74 21.92
C LEU A 137 2.68 47.93 22.05
N GLY A 138 2.22 49.16 22.30
CA GLY A 138 0.79 49.49 22.31
C GLY A 138 0.18 49.46 20.91
N ASP A 139 0.88 50.00 19.93
CA ASP A 139 0.48 50.01 18.51
C ASP A 139 0.45 48.57 17.97
N LEU A 140 1.44 47.74 18.31
CA LEU A 140 1.44 46.31 18.00
C LEU A 140 0.28 45.60 18.69
N ALA A 141 0.02 45.84 19.98
CA ALA A 141 -1.15 45.26 20.64
C ALA A 141 -2.48 45.61 19.95
N ALA A 142 -2.58 46.82 19.39
CA ALA A 142 -3.73 47.26 18.60
C ALA A 142 -3.77 46.61 17.21
N ALA A 143 -2.61 46.45 16.56
CA ALA A 143 -2.48 45.76 15.29
C ALA A 143 -2.90 44.28 15.41
N GLU A 144 -2.39 43.55 16.42
CA GLU A 144 -2.79 42.16 16.70
C GLU A 144 -4.29 42.02 17.00
N ALA A 145 -4.89 43.01 17.68
CA ALA A 145 -6.33 43.03 17.92
C ALA A 145 -7.13 43.26 16.62
N GLY A 146 -6.55 43.95 15.65
CA GLY A 146 -7.08 44.18 14.30
C GLY A 146 -6.73 43.09 13.29
N HIS A 147 -5.87 42.12 13.62
CA HIS A 147 -5.50 41.03 12.70
C HIS A 147 -6.69 40.16 12.29
N GLN A 148 -7.79 40.12 13.06
CA GLN A 148 -9.04 39.51 12.59
C GLN A 148 -9.66 40.26 11.41
N ASP A 149 -9.56 41.59 11.42
CA ASP A 149 -10.05 42.44 10.33
C ASP A 149 -9.09 42.39 9.13
N THR A 150 -7.78 42.34 9.35
CA THR A 150 -6.80 42.14 8.26
C THR A 150 -6.93 40.75 7.64
N ALA A 151 -7.06 39.70 8.45
CA ALA A 151 -7.33 38.35 7.96
C ALA A 151 -8.66 38.31 7.17
N ARG A 152 -9.70 39.00 7.64
CA ARG A 152 -10.96 39.12 6.91
C ARG A 152 -10.82 39.88 5.59
N ALA A 153 -10.04 40.96 5.55
CA ALA A 153 -9.77 41.71 4.33
C ALA A 153 -8.98 40.85 3.31
N LEU A 154 -7.99 40.09 3.78
CA LEU A 154 -7.24 39.12 2.97
C LEU A 154 -8.13 37.95 2.52
N GLU A 155 -9.08 37.51 3.35
CA GLU A 155 -10.11 36.55 2.94
C GLU A 155 -11.03 37.16 1.87
N GLU A 156 -11.48 38.40 2.01
CA GLU A 156 -12.31 39.07 0.99
C GLU A 156 -11.53 39.30 -0.32
N GLU A 157 -10.21 39.52 -0.26
CA GLU A 157 -9.33 39.67 -1.42
C GLU A 157 -9.03 38.35 -2.13
N HIS A 158 -8.74 37.28 -1.37
CA HIS A 158 -8.26 36.02 -1.93
C HIS A 158 -9.31 34.91 -2.00
N LEU A 159 -10.25 34.85 -1.06
CA LEU A 159 -11.37 33.90 -1.02
C LEU A 159 -12.63 34.51 -1.65
N THR A 160 -12.59 34.75 -2.97
CA THR A 160 -13.79 35.07 -3.76
C THR A 160 -14.87 33.98 -3.60
N ASP A 161 -16.15 34.31 -3.82
CA ASP A 161 -17.27 33.36 -3.69
C ASP A 161 -17.05 32.06 -4.49
N GLY A 162 -16.40 32.15 -5.67
CA GLY A 162 -16.01 31.00 -6.47
C GLY A 162 -14.90 30.15 -5.83
N ALA A 163 -13.84 30.80 -5.33
CA ALA A 163 -12.74 30.09 -4.65
C ALA A 163 -13.21 29.40 -3.36
N ARG A 164 -14.12 30.03 -2.60
CA ARG A 164 -14.72 29.42 -1.42
C ARG A 164 -15.56 28.19 -1.79
N ALA A 165 -16.36 28.26 -2.85
CA ALA A 165 -17.14 27.12 -3.32
C ALA A 165 -16.27 25.94 -3.79
N ASP A 166 -15.16 26.22 -4.46
CA ASP A 166 -14.21 25.20 -4.92
C ASP A 166 -13.46 24.54 -3.74
N GLU A 167 -13.02 25.34 -2.76
CA GLU A 167 -12.39 24.84 -1.53
C GLU A 167 -13.37 24.01 -0.68
N ASP A 168 -14.63 24.45 -0.57
CA ASP A 168 -15.70 23.72 0.12
C ASP A 168 -16.03 22.40 -0.60
N HIS A 169 -16.06 22.40 -1.93
CA HIS A 169 -16.27 21.19 -2.71
C HIS A 169 -15.11 20.20 -2.55
N ALA A 170 -13.86 20.68 -2.54
CA ALA A 170 -12.68 19.88 -2.27
C ALA A 170 -12.70 19.29 -0.85
N ALA A 171 -13.02 20.10 0.17
CA ALA A 171 -13.15 19.65 1.56
C ALA A 171 -14.27 18.60 1.73
N ARG A 172 -15.43 18.82 1.09
CA ARG A 172 -16.56 17.89 1.13
C ARG A 172 -16.22 16.57 0.44
N ARG A 173 -15.56 16.61 -0.72
CA ARG A 173 -15.07 15.41 -1.41
C ARG A 173 -14.10 14.64 -0.52
N GLN A 174 -13.16 15.32 0.12
CA GLN A 174 -12.19 14.70 1.03
C GLN A 174 -12.87 14.04 2.24
N PHE A 175 -13.85 14.72 2.84
CA PHE A 175 -14.64 14.19 3.95
C PHE A 175 -15.41 12.93 3.54
N VAL A 176 -16.04 12.94 2.36
CA VAL A 176 -16.78 11.79 1.84
C VAL A 176 -15.86 10.59 1.63
N LEU A 177 -14.68 10.81 1.03
CA LEU A 177 -13.73 9.73 0.75
C LEU A 177 -13.03 9.18 2.01
N THR A 178 -12.81 10.02 3.02
CA THR A 178 -12.05 9.64 4.24
C THR A 178 -12.95 9.05 5.32
N TYR A 179 -14.19 9.52 5.47
CA TYR A 179 -15.06 9.13 6.59
C TYR A 179 -16.37 8.49 6.14
N VAL A 180 -17.07 9.08 5.17
CA VAL A 180 -18.43 8.64 4.81
C VAL A 180 -18.41 7.32 4.07
N GLN A 181 -17.60 7.18 3.02
CA GLN A 181 -17.53 5.92 2.26
C GLN A 181 -16.97 4.76 3.09
N PRO A 182 -15.83 4.91 3.80
CA PRO A 182 -15.30 3.82 4.63
C PRO A 182 -16.25 3.50 5.79
N GLY A 183 -16.84 4.51 6.41
CA GLY A 183 -17.82 4.34 7.48
C GLY A 183 -19.10 3.62 7.03
N LEU A 184 -19.65 3.94 5.85
CA LEU A 184 -20.80 3.24 5.29
C LEU A 184 -20.47 1.78 4.95
N ALA A 185 -19.29 1.53 4.37
CA ALA A 185 -18.82 0.18 4.09
C ALA A 185 -18.70 -0.64 5.39
N GLY A 186 -18.08 -0.06 6.43
CA GLY A 186 -17.99 -0.70 7.75
C GLY A 186 -19.36 -0.97 8.36
N LEU A 187 -20.30 -0.02 8.30
CA LEU A 187 -21.66 -0.21 8.83
C LEU A 187 -22.38 -1.39 8.17
N MET A 188 -22.31 -1.48 6.85
CA MET A 188 -22.90 -2.57 6.08
C MET A 188 -22.25 -3.91 6.45
N ASP A 189 -20.93 -3.97 6.45
CA ASP A 189 -20.20 -5.19 6.76
C ASP A 189 -20.46 -5.67 8.21
N GLY A 190 -20.42 -4.77 9.18
CA GLY A 190 -20.69 -5.08 10.58
C GLY A 190 -22.10 -5.62 10.81
N SER A 191 -23.10 -5.09 10.07
CA SER A 191 -24.49 -5.54 10.15
C SER A 191 -24.70 -6.95 9.58
N VAL A 192 -23.91 -7.37 8.59
CA VAL A 192 -24.00 -8.69 7.96
C VAL A 192 -23.15 -9.72 8.71
N SER A 193 -21.89 -9.38 9.01
CA SER A 193 -20.89 -10.28 9.59
C SER A 193 -21.23 -10.78 11.00
N THR A 194 -22.06 -10.05 11.74
CA THR A 194 -22.44 -10.41 13.12
C THR A 194 -23.71 -11.25 13.22
N LEU A 195 -24.48 -11.41 12.14
CA LEU A 195 -25.73 -12.18 12.16
C LEU A 195 -25.48 -13.67 12.36
N ALA A 196 -24.50 -14.25 11.68
CA ALA A 196 -24.24 -15.69 11.76
C ALA A 196 -23.84 -16.15 13.18
N PRO A 197 -22.90 -15.49 13.89
CA PRO A 197 -22.58 -15.83 15.29
C PRO A 197 -23.78 -15.65 16.23
N ILE A 198 -24.57 -14.58 16.04
CA ILE A 198 -25.77 -14.31 16.85
C ILE A 198 -26.80 -15.43 16.66
N PHE A 199 -27.14 -15.80 15.43
CA PHE A 199 -28.10 -16.88 15.16
C PHE A 199 -27.58 -18.24 15.64
N ALA A 200 -26.32 -18.57 15.38
CA ALA A 200 -25.72 -19.83 15.82
C ALA A 200 -25.78 -19.97 17.35
N THR A 201 -25.42 -18.91 18.08
CA THR A 201 -25.44 -18.91 19.56
C THR A 201 -26.88 -18.94 20.09
N ALA A 202 -27.78 -18.18 19.49
CA ALA A 202 -29.20 -18.16 19.87
C ALA A 202 -29.85 -19.55 19.70
N PHE A 203 -29.60 -20.23 18.58
CA PHE A 203 -30.14 -21.57 18.34
C PHE A 203 -29.50 -22.64 19.23
N ALA A 204 -28.19 -22.54 19.48
CA ALA A 204 -27.46 -23.54 20.25
C ALA A 204 -27.70 -23.44 21.76
N THR A 205 -27.74 -22.21 22.30
CA THR A 205 -27.79 -21.97 23.75
C THR A 205 -29.19 -21.63 24.26
N GLN A 206 -30.04 -21.05 23.40
CA GLN A 206 -31.34 -20.46 23.76
C GLN A 206 -31.26 -19.44 24.93
N ASP A 207 -30.06 -18.95 25.24
CA ASP A 207 -29.82 -17.96 26.29
C ASP A 207 -29.54 -16.59 25.67
N THR A 208 -30.36 -15.61 26.03
CA THR A 208 -30.26 -14.25 25.51
C THR A 208 -29.02 -13.53 26.01
N HIS A 209 -28.55 -13.83 27.22
CA HIS A 209 -27.36 -13.19 27.79
C HIS A 209 -26.07 -13.69 27.13
N THR A 210 -25.95 -15.00 26.91
CA THR A 210 -24.81 -15.60 26.18
C THR A 210 -24.79 -15.14 24.73
N THR A 211 -25.95 -15.12 24.06
CA THR A 211 -26.09 -14.58 22.69
C THR A 211 -25.67 -13.12 22.62
N PHE A 212 -26.03 -12.31 23.62
CA PHE A 212 -25.64 -10.91 23.72
C PHE A 212 -24.12 -10.73 23.84
N LEU A 213 -23.48 -11.48 24.74
CA LEU A 213 -22.03 -11.40 24.94
C LEU A 213 -21.24 -11.84 23.70
N VAL A 214 -21.68 -12.91 23.04
CA VAL A 214 -21.04 -13.40 21.81
C VAL A 214 -21.24 -12.42 20.66
N GLY A 215 -22.43 -11.84 20.51
CA GLY A 215 -22.69 -10.80 19.50
C GLY A 215 -21.86 -9.53 19.72
N LEU A 216 -21.70 -9.10 20.97
CA LEU A 216 -20.85 -7.96 21.34
C LEU A 216 -19.38 -8.26 21.03
N ALA A 217 -18.89 -9.43 21.41
CA ALA A 217 -17.51 -9.85 21.13
C ALA A 217 -17.24 -9.95 19.62
N ALA A 218 -18.17 -10.52 18.86
CA ALA A 218 -18.08 -10.62 17.41
C ALA A 218 -18.06 -9.24 16.73
N SER A 219 -18.91 -8.32 17.18
CA SER A 219 -19.00 -6.95 16.64
C SER A 219 -17.74 -6.11 16.93
N VAL A 220 -17.17 -6.23 18.13
CA VAL A 220 -15.90 -5.56 18.48
C VAL A 220 -14.74 -6.20 17.71
N GLY A 221 -14.70 -7.53 17.62
CA GLY A 221 -13.68 -8.25 16.84
C GLY A 221 -13.71 -7.89 15.35
N ALA A 222 -14.90 -7.85 14.75
CA ALA A 222 -15.11 -7.44 13.37
C ALA A 222 -14.66 -5.99 13.15
N GLY A 223 -14.99 -5.07 14.06
CA GLY A 223 -14.55 -3.68 13.96
C GLY A 223 -13.05 -3.47 14.07
N ILE A 224 -12.36 -4.20 14.96
CA ILE A 224 -10.89 -4.16 15.03
C ILE A 224 -10.28 -4.70 13.74
N SER A 225 -10.81 -5.83 13.24
CA SER A 225 -10.32 -6.47 12.03
C SER A 225 -10.51 -5.56 10.80
N MET A 226 -11.74 -5.10 10.55
CA MET A 226 -12.07 -4.24 9.41
C MET A 226 -11.41 -2.86 9.50
N GLY A 227 -11.23 -2.32 10.70
CA GLY A 227 -10.48 -1.08 10.87
C GLY A 227 -9.01 -1.23 10.50
N PHE A 228 -8.39 -2.37 10.82
CA PHE A 228 -7.00 -2.63 10.47
C PHE A 228 -6.83 -2.91 8.97
N THR A 229 -7.75 -3.64 8.35
CA THR A 229 -7.71 -3.92 6.90
C THR A 229 -7.87 -2.64 6.10
N GLU A 230 -8.79 -1.74 6.47
CA GLU A 230 -8.94 -0.43 5.81
C GLU A 230 -7.75 0.49 6.06
N ALA A 231 -7.14 0.48 7.25
CA ALA A 231 -5.91 1.24 7.50
C ALA A 231 -4.70 0.71 6.71
N ALA A 232 -4.71 -0.58 6.35
CA ALA A 232 -3.65 -1.23 5.60
C ALA A 232 -3.91 -1.28 4.08
N SER A 233 -5.08 -0.81 3.62
CA SER A 233 -5.50 -0.95 2.22
C SER A 233 -4.73 -0.03 1.27
N ASP A 234 -4.46 1.21 1.67
CA ASP A 234 -3.74 2.22 0.90
C ASP A 234 -3.31 3.39 1.79
N ASP A 235 -2.20 4.06 1.46
CA ASP A 235 -1.69 5.21 2.22
C ASP A 235 -2.47 6.52 1.97
N GLY A 236 -3.37 6.52 0.98
CA GLY A 236 -4.23 7.65 0.62
C GLY A 236 -3.55 8.72 -0.23
N GLN A 237 -2.26 8.59 -0.55
CA GLN A 237 -1.52 9.55 -1.38
C GLN A 237 -1.90 9.45 -2.85
N LEU A 238 -2.12 8.24 -3.35
CA LEU A 238 -2.51 7.99 -4.75
C LEU A 238 -4.02 8.04 -4.97
N SER A 239 -4.82 7.62 -3.98
CA SER A 239 -6.28 7.55 -4.09
C SER A 239 -6.99 8.85 -3.72
N GLY A 240 -6.28 9.81 -3.11
CA GLY A 240 -6.86 11.05 -2.56
C GLY A 240 -7.79 10.82 -1.37
N ARG A 241 -7.88 9.59 -0.82
CA ARG A 241 -8.82 9.24 0.26
C ARG A 241 -8.33 9.63 1.65
N GLY A 242 -7.21 10.35 1.76
CA GLY A 242 -6.70 10.89 3.02
C GLY A 242 -6.11 9.83 3.96
N SER A 243 -5.92 10.19 5.23
CA SER A 243 -5.16 9.39 6.20
C SER A 243 -5.72 7.96 6.38
N PRO A 244 -4.87 6.92 6.24
CA PRO A 244 -5.29 5.52 6.40
C PRO A 244 -5.81 5.22 7.80
N VAL A 245 -5.18 5.83 8.81
CA VAL A 245 -5.58 5.67 10.21
C VAL A 245 -6.97 6.24 10.46
N LYS A 246 -7.31 7.40 9.85
CA LYS A 246 -8.64 8.01 9.96
C LYS A 246 -9.70 7.13 9.29
N ARG A 247 -9.41 6.57 8.11
CA ARG A 247 -10.30 5.64 7.41
C ARG A 247 -10.52 4.35 8.21
N GLY A 248 -9.44 3.75 8.68
CA GLY A 248 -9.50 2.54 9.50
C GLY A 248 -10.28 2.74 10.80
N LEU A 249 -10.10 3.88 11.48
CA LEU A 249 -10.90 4.21 12.65
C LEU A 249 -12.38 4.39 12.30
N ALA A 250 -12.70 5.09 11.21
CA ALA A 250 -14.08 5.30 10.76
C ALA A 250 -14.76 3.97 10.40
N THR A 251 -14.10 3.13 9.59
CA THR A 251 -14.60 1.80 9.23
C THR A 251 -14.75 0.91 10.44
N GLY A 252 -13.75 0.84 11.32
CA GLY A 252 -13.77 -0.02 12.49
C GLY A 252 -14.88 0.34 13.48
N ILE A 253 -15.02 1.63 13.80
CA ILE A 253 -16.12 2.12 14.66
C ILE A 253 -17.46 1.80 14.02
N MET A 254 -17.65 2.11 12.73
CA MET A 254 -18.93 1.89 12.07
C MET A 254 -19.25 0.41 11.90
N THR A 255 -18.26 -0.47 11.77
CA THR A 255 -18.43 -1.93 11.78
C THR A 255 -18.90 -2.43 13.13
N THR A 256 -18.31 -1.93 14.22
CA THR A 256 -18.80 -2.24 15.56
C THR A 256 -20.21 -1.68 15.79
N VAL A 257 -20.52 -0.48 15.31
CA VAL A 257 -21.87 0.09 15.40
C VAL A 257 -22.88 -0.73 14.57
N GLY A 258 -22.53 -1.10 13.34
CA GLY A 258 -23.39 -1.89 12.45
C GLY A 258 -23.74 -3.25 13.05
N GLY A 259 -22.76 -3.94 13.61
CA GLY A 259 -23.00 -5.20 14.33
C GLY A 259 -23.76 -5.00 15.64
N GLY A 260 -23.52 -3.87 16.32
CA GLY A 260 -24.26 -3.46 17.49
C GLY A 260 -25.71 -3.04 17.23
N LEU A 261 -26.08 -2.68 16.00
CA LEU A 261 -27.47 -2.35 15.62
C LEU A 261 -28.29 -3.62 15.30
N ALA A 262 -27.68 -4.65 14.70
CA ALA A 262 -28.31 -5.96 14.55
C ALA A 262 -28.76 -6.56 15.91
N ARG A 263 -28.05 -6.20 16.99
CA ARG A 263 -28.41 -6.47 18.40
C ARG A 263 -29.83 -6.03 18.75
N ALA A 264 -30.20 -4.79 18.39
CA ALA A 264 -31.42 -4.14 18.88
C ALA A 264 -32.68 -4.69 18.20
N ALA A 265 -32.56 -5.15 16.96
CA ALA A 265 -33.67 -5.75 16.22
C ALA A 265 -34.02 -7.17 16.72
N LEU A 266 -33.04 -7.91 17.25
CA LEU A 266 -33.19 -9.33 17.62
C LEU A 266 -33.38 -9.57 19.13
N SER A 267 -33.01 -8.61 19.98
CA SER A 267 -33.28 -8.69 21.43
C SER A 267 -34.69 -8.24 21.83
N HIS A 268 -35.59 -7.98 20.87
CA HIS A 268 -36.97 -7.62 21.16
C HIS A 268 -37.76 -8.88 21.56
N PRO A 269 -38.42 -8.92 22.74
CA PRO A 269 -39.06 -10.12 23.28
C PRO A 269 -40.17 -10.72 22.40
N ALA A 270 -40.62 -9.99 21.37
CA ALA A 270 -41.60 -10.46 20.40
C ALA A 270 -41.06 -11.47 19.36
N PHE A 271 -39.73 -11.62 19.19
CA PHE A 271 -39.16 -12.49 18.17
C PHE A 271 -39.06 -13.97 18.62
N LEU A 272 -39.00 -14.21 19.94
CA LEU A 272 -38.94 -15.56 20.51
C LEU A 272 -40.31 -16.08 21.00
N ASP A 273 -41.36 -15.24 20.99
CA ASP A 273 -42.69 -15.58 21.54
C ASP A 273 -43.80 -15.71 20.48
N ARG A 274 -43.47 -16.22 19.28
CA ARG A 274 -44.49 -16.60 18.28
C ARG A 274 -44.44 -18.07 17.90
N ASP A 275 -45.33 -18.81 18.54
CA ASP A 275 -46.00 -20.04 18.11
C ASP A 275 -45.12 -21.27 17.79
N HIS A 276 -44.79 -22.01 18.84
CA HIS A 276 -44.45 -23.43 18.78
C HIS A 276 -45.61 -24.31 19.26
N HIS A 277 -46.72 -24.33 18.53
CA HIS A 277 -47.76 -25.35 18.74
C HIS A 277 -48.44 -25.98 17.52
N ARG A 278 -48.07 -25.64 16.28
CA ARG A 278 -48.60 -26.34 15.09
C ARG A 278 -47.50 -26.50 14.06
N HIS A 279 -46.84 -27.67 14.02
CA HIS A 279 -46.34 -28.34 12.81
C HIS A 279 -45.52 -29.62 13.07
N ARG A 280 -45.69 -30.31 14.21
CA ARG A 280 -45.04 -31.61 14.48
C ARG A 280 -45.67 -32.83 13.77
N HIS A 281 -46.65 -32.66 12.88
CA HIS A 281 -47.40 -33.80 12.30
C HIS A 281 -47.28 -34.02 10.78
N ARG A 282 -46.46 -33.29 10.02
CA ARG A 282 -46.37 -33.49 8.55
C ARG A 282 -45.03 -33.95 7.96
N LEU A 283 -43.97 -34.10 8.74
CA LEU A 283 -42.66 -34.57 8.22
C LEU A 283 -42.32 -36.04 8.55
N ARG A 284 -43.18 -36.77 9.26
CA ARG A 284 -43.02 -38.21 9.54
C ARG A 284 -43.60 -39.15 8.47
N ARG A 285 -44.04 -38.64 7.32
CA ARG A 285 -44.65 -39.46 6.23
C ARG A 285 -43.84 -39.53 4.92
N ALA A 286 -42.67 -38.90 4.83
CA ALA A 286 -41.91 -38.87 3.56
C ALA A 286 -40.61 -39.68 3.56
N VAL A 287 -40.19 -40.28 4.68
CA VAL A 287 -38.98 -41.12 4.72
C VAL A 287 -39.27 -42.37 5.53
N GLY A 288 -39.78 -43.38 4.84
CA GLY A 288 -40.17 -44.65 5.45
C GLY A 288 -40.57 -45.66 4.40
N HIS A 289 -39.61 -46.08 3.56
CA HIS A 289 -39.68 -47.38 2.93
C HIS A 289 -38.30 -48.04 2.95
N ARG A 290 -38.25 -49.17 3.66
CA ARG A 290 -37.18 -50.16 3.67
C ARG A 290 -36.95 -50.71 2.26
N VAL A 291 -35.68 -50.93 1.89
CA VAL A 291 -35.30 -51.92 0.89
C VAL A 291 -34.10 -52.69 1.46
N ASP A 292 -34.30 -53.98 1.71
CA ASP A 292 -33.28 -54.95 2.11
C ASP A 292 -32.39 -55.36 0.91
N PRO A 293 -31.16 -55.86 1.14
CA PRO A 293 -30.24 -56.24 0.07
C PRO A 293 -30.31 -57.74 -0.26
N GLU A 294 -30.19 -58.11 -1.53
CA GLU A 294 -29.52 -59.34 -2.02
C GLU A 294 -29.40 -59.33 -3.58
N PRO A 295 -28.43 -60.07 -4.15
CA PRO A 295 -27.80 -59.79 -5.44
C PRO A 295 -28.31 -60.70 -6.58
N LEU A 296 -27.85 -60.49 -7.84
CA LEU A 296 -27.58 -61.52 -8.86
C LEU A 296 -27.12 -60.93 -10.22
N HIS A 297 -25.94 -61.37 -10.66
CA HIS A 297 -25.56 -61.88 -11.99
C HIS A 297 -26.08 -61.24 -13.30
N GLY A 298 -25.11 -60.72 -14.07
CA GLY A 298 -24.81 -60.97 -15.49
C GLY A 298 -25.93 -61.15 -16.53
N HIS A 299 -25.86 -60.40 -17.63
CA HIS A 299 -25.75 -60.93 -19.00
C HIS A 299 -25.46 -59.81 -20.02
N ALA A 300 -24.59 -60.12 -20.98
CA ALA A 300 -24.22 -59.32 -22.12
C ALA A 300 -25.28 -59.36 -23.24
N VAL A 301 -25.50 -58.26 -23.97
CA VAL A 301 -26.03 -58.30 -25.36
C VAL A 301 -25.38 -57.23 -26.24
N LEU A 302 -24.71 -57.78 -27.26
CA LEU A 302 -24.32 -57.32 -28.58
C LEU A 302 -25.07 -56.15 -29.27
N SER A 303 -24.23 -55.33 -29.91
CA SER A 303 -24.29 -54.86 -31.31
C SER A 303 -25.49 -54.04 -31.82
N ARG A 304 -25.17 -52.88 -32.40
CA ARG A 304 -25.59 -52.56 -33.78
C ARG A 304 -24.63 -51.56 -34.43
N ARG A 305 -24.00 -52.03 -35.51
CA ARG A 305 -23.37 -51.22 -36.56
C ARG A 305 -24.44 -50.49 -37.35
N VAL A 306 -24.14 -49.26 -37.79
CA VAL A 306 -24.59 -48.72 -39.07
C VAL A 306 -23.39 -48.07 -39.78
N SER A 307 -22.91 -48.76 -40.81
CA SER A 307 -22.19 -48.28 -42.00
C SER A 307 -23.03 -47.23 -42.75
N GLY A 308 -22.53 -46.27 -43.54
CA GLY A 308 -21.26 -46.05 -44.22
C GLY A 308 -21.48 -44.97 -45.29
N GLY A 309 -20.42 -44.60 -46.04
CA GLY A 309 -20.51 -43.71 -47.21
C GLY A 309 -19.47 -42.58 -47.15
N ALA A 310 -18.20 -42.82 -47.48
CA ALA A 310 -17.61 -42.92 -48.82
C ALA A 310 -17.40 -41.57 -49.55
N GLY A 311 -16.13 -41.18 -49.66
CA GLY A 311 -15.56 -40.64 -50.90
C GLY A 311 -15.36 -39.13 -50.97
N ARG A 312 -14.09 -38.70 -51.00
CA ARG A 312 -13.42 -38.24 -52.23
C ARG A 312 -11.93 -37.99 -52.01
N ARG A 313 -11.15 -38.43 -53.01
CA ARG A 313 -9.72 -38.27 -53.21
C ARG A 313 -9.36 -36.88 -53.77
N ALA A 314 -8.05 -36.61 -53.72
CA ALA A 314 -7.22 -35.75 -54.60
C ALA A 314 -6.70 -34.49 -53.87
N GLY A 315 -5.42 -34.13 -53.92
CA GLY A 315 -4.29 -34.67 -54.69
C GLY A 315 -3.00 -33.95 -54.29
N LEU A 316 -1.89 -34.65 -54.45
CA LEU A 316 -0.54 -34.11 -54.39
C LEU A 316 -0.37 -32.95 -55.39
N CYS A 317 0.36 -31.91 -54.98
CA CYS A 317 1.23 -31.20 -55.91
C CYS A 317 2.55 -30.82 -55.23
N ARG A 318 3.63 -31.43 -55.74
CA ARG A 318 5.03 -31.05 -55.52
C ARG A 318 5.38 -29.89 -56.45
N ARG A 319 6.21 -28.97 -55.97
CA ARG A 319 7.30 -28.19 -56.64
C ARG A 319 7.72 -27.14 -55.60
N GLY A 320 8.97 -26.81 -55.33
CA GLY A 320 10.24 -27.02 -56.01
C GLY A 320 11.11 -25.82 -55.62
N ALA A 321 12.26 -26.10 -55.00
CA ALA A 321 13.41 -25.25 -54.68
C ALA A 321 13.42 -23.77 -55.14
N ASP A 322 13.84 -22.87 -54.23
CA ASP A 322 15.00 -22.03 -54.55
C ASP A 322 15.87 -21.75 -53.30
N ARG A 323 17.18 -21.89 -53.51
CA ARG A 323 18.26 -21.71 -52.55
C ARG A 323 18.74 -20.26 -52.65
N ARG A 324 18.90 -19.54 -51.53
CA ARG A 324 19.90 -18.44 -51.45
C ARG A 324 20.34 -18.14 -50.01
N ARG A 325 21.59 -18.54 -49.75
CA ARG A 325 22.63 -17.92 -48.91
C ARG A 325 22.28 -17.54 -47.46
N LEU A 326 22.49 -18.48 -46.54
CA LEU A 326 22.96 -18.18 -45.19
C LEU A 326 24.49 -18.13 -45.21
N ARG A 327 25.06 -16.95 -44.96
CA ARG A 327 26.49 -16.75 -44.75
C ARG A 327 26.89 -17.37 -43.41
N ARG A 328 27.80 -18.35 -43.48
CA ARG A 328 28.60 -18.85 -42.36
C ARG A 328 29.30 -17.68 -41.66
N VAL A 329 29.10 -17.54 -40.36
CA VAL A 329 30.10 -16.96 -39.46
C VAL A 329 30.83 -18.14 -38.83
N ALA A 330 32.14 -18.22 -39.06
CA ALA A 330 33.00 -19.27 -38.54
C ALA A 330 33.29 -19.05 -37.04
N PRO A 331 33.57 -20.13 -36.28
CA PRO A 331 33.90 -20.06 -34.85
C PRO A 331 35.40 -19.81 -34.67
N GLY A 332 35.78 -18.96 -33.72
CA GLY A 332 37.18 -18.82 -33.31
C GLY A 332 37.50 -17.52 -32.60
N ALA A 333 37.37 -17.52 -31.27
CA ALA A 333 38.22 -16.71 -30.39
C ALA A 333 38.28 -17.37 -29.00
N GLY A 334 39.45 -17.95 -28.74
CA GLY A 334 40.02 -18.46 -27.48
C GLY A 334 39.16 -18.46 -26.21
N PHE A 335 38.87 -19.67 -25.73
CA PHE A 335 38.88 -19.96 -24.30
C PHE A 335 40.35 -20.03 -23.83
N GLY A 336 40.69 -19.22 -22.83
CA GLY A 336 41.98 -19.31 -22.15
C GLY A 336 42.30 -18.06 -21.34
N GLU A 337 41.87 -18.02 -20.08
CA GLU A 337 42.76 -17.90 -18.91
C GLU A 337 41.95 -17.67 -17.62
N THR A 338 41.89 -18.74 -16.82
CA THR A 338 41.93 -18.79 -15.35
C THR A 338 41.62 -17.49 -14.58
N ALA A 339 40.36 -17.31 -14.19
CA ALA A 339 40.05 -16.59 -12.95
C ALA A 339 40.16 -17.58 -11.80
N ALA A 340 41.30 -17.54 -11.11
CA ALA A 340 41.57 -18.27 -9.90
C ALA A 340 40.44 -18.10 -8.88
N SER A 341 40.10 -19.20 -8.21
CA SER A 341 39.30 -19.24 -6.99
C SER A 341 39.81 -18.22 -5.97
N GLN A 342 39.10 -17.10 -5.80
CA GLN A 342 39.26 -16.27 -4.62
C GLN A 342 38.20 -16.72 -3.61
N GLY A 343 38.70 -17.29 -2.53
CA GLY A 343 37.91 -17.88 -1.46
C GLY A 343 36.98 -16.91 -0.77
N GLU A 344 35.97 -17.51 -0.13
CA GLU A 344 35.08 -16.89 0.84
C GLU A 344 35.90 -16.21 1.94
N GLY A 345 36.05 -14.89 1.81
CA GLY A 345 36.50 -14.02 2.88
C GLY A 345 35.29 -13.31 3.46
N ALA A 346 34.87 -13.75 4.65
CA ALA A 346 34.02 -13.01 5.57
C ALA A 346 34.45 -11.53 5.61
N MET A 347 33.60 -10.64 5.11
CA MET A 347 33.86 -9.20 5.08
C MET A 347 33.70 -8.63 6.50
N THR A 348 34.79 -8.61 7.25
CA THR A 348 34.88 -7.95 8.56
C THR A 348 34.49 -6.47 8.47
N ASN A 349 33.85 -5.97 9.52
CA ASN A 349 33.14 -4.68 9.59
C ASN A 349 34.02 -3.42 9.44
N GLU A 350 35.32 -3.55 9.15
CA GLU A 350 36.31 -2.46 9.15
C GLU A 350 36.57 -1.77 7.80
N THR A 351 35.90 -2.15 6.69
CA THR A 351 36.03 -1.38 5.43
C THR A 351 34.76 -1.36 4.58
N LYS A 352 33.74 -0.63 5.02
CA LYS A 352 32.61 -0.19 4.15
C LYS A 352 32.73 1.29 3.80
N ALA A 353 33.92 1.75 3.48
CA ALA A 353 34.09 3.08 2.89
C ALA A 353 33.55 3.06 1.45
N TYR A 354 32.77 4.07 1.08
CA TYR A 354 32.32 4.24 -0.30
C TYR A 354 33.51 4.32 -1.25
N ARG A 355 33.49 3.51 -2.31
CA ARG A 355 34.50 3.51 -3.38
C ARG A 355 33.77 3.47 -4.73
N PRO A 356 33.77 4.55 -5.52
CA PRO A 356 33.17 4.53 -6.84
C PRO A 356 33.99 3.62 -7.77
N ALA A 357 33.31 2.87 -8.63
CA ALA A 357 33.92 2.08 -9.69
C ALA A 357 33.43 2.59 -11.06
N PRO A 358 34.25 2.54 -12.11
CA PRO A 358 33.84 2.94 -13.45
C PRO A 358 32.73 2.02 -13.98
N LEU A 359 31.75 2.61 -14.66
CA LEU A 359 30.68 1.86 -15.30
C LEU A 359 31.26 0.98 -16.43
N PRO A 360 30.94 -0.32 -16.50
CA PRO A 360 31.33 -1.16 -17.63
C PRO A 360 30.75 -0.61 -18.94
N ARG A 361 31.58 -0.55 -20.00
CA ARG A 361 31.14 -0.08 -21.32
C ARG A 361 30.01 -0.96 -21.84
N ARG A 362 28.92 -0.32 -22.27
CA ARG A 362 27.81 -0.96 -22.99
C ARG A 362 27.93 -0.65 -24.48
N PRO A 363 27.36 -1.48 -25.38
CA PRO A 363 27.28 -1.14 -26.79
C PRO A 363 26.55 0.19 -26.97
N GLU A 364 27.16 1.12 -27.71
CA GLU A 364 26.49 2.34 -28.15
C GLU A 364 25.49 1.97 -29.25
N MET A 365 24.27 2.51 -29.15
CA MET A 365 23.21 2.32 -30.13
C MET A 365 22.74 3.70 -30.58
N ASP A 366 22.51 3.86 -31.88
CA ASP A 366 21.80 5.03 -32.40
C ASP A 366 20.29 4.93 -32.10
N ASP A 367 19.56 6.03 -32.29
CA ASP A 367 18.14 6.11 -31.95
C ASP A 367 17.29 5.07 -32.69
N ALA A 368 17.63 4.78 -33.96
CA ALA A 368 16.91 3.81 -34.77
C ALA A 368 17.12 2.36 -34.25
N ALA A 369 18.36 2.03 -33.88
CA ALA A 369 18.68 0.76 -33.24
C ALA A 369 18.03 0.63 -31.87
N MET A 370 17.97 1.70 -31.07
CA MET A 370 17.27 1.72 -29.79
C MET A 370 15.77 1.45 -29.95
N GLN A 371 15.11 2.12 -30.89
CA GLN A 371 13.69 1.89 -31.18
C GLN A 371 13.42 0.45 -31.65
N THR A 372 14.29 -0.07 -32.52
CA THR A 372 14.19 -1.45 -33.04
C THR A 372 14.33 -2.47 -31.91
N ALA A 373 15.34 -2.30 -31.04
CA ALA A 373 15.58 -3.19 -29.91
C ALA A 373 14.42 -3.15 -28.89
N ALA A 374 13.92 -1.95 -28.57
CA ALA A 374 12.77 -1.77 -27.68
C ALA A 374 11.52 -2.45 -28.25
N ARG A 375 11.26 -2.29 -29.56
CA ARG A 375 10.12 -2.91 -30.21
C ARG A 375 10.23 -4.42 -30.26
N ALA A 376 11.40 -4.96 -30.59
CA ALA A 376 11.63 -6.41 -30.62
C ALA A 376 11.42 -7.04 -29.23
N HIS A 377 11.89 -6.38 -28.17
CA HIS A 377 11.65 -6.85 -26.80
C HIS A 377 10.16 -6.79 -26.42
N PHE A 378 9.48 -5.69 -26.76
CA PHE A 378 8.04 -5.56 -26.56
C PHE A 378 7.27 -6.68 -27.27
N ASP A 379 7.54 -6.90 -28.56
CA ASP A 379 6.86 -7.93 -29.35
C ASP A 379 7.08 -9.33 -28.76
N ALA A 380 8.28 -9.62 -28.24
CA ALA A 380 8.53 -10.86 -27.50
C ALA A 380 7.67 -10.96 -26.24
N MET A 381 7.60 -9.90 -25.42
CA MET A 381 6.86 -9.90 -24.16
C MET A 381 5.33 -9.88 -24.32
N VAL A 382 4.81 -9.35 -25.43
CA VAL A 382 3.38 -9.41 -25.77
C VAL A 382 2.88 -10.85 -25.86
N THR A 383 3.72 -11.78 -26.30
CA THR A 383 3.35 -13.21 -26.42
C THR A 383 3.33 -13.95 -25.08
N ARG A 384 3.77 -13.32 -23.99
CA ARG A 384 3.82 -13.95 -22.66
C ARG A 384 2.44 -13.99 -22.03
N HIS A 385 2.00 -15.20 -21.67
CA HIS A 385 0.77 -15.43 -20.94
C HIS A 385 1.00 -16.32 -19.72
N SER A 386 0.13 -16.20 -18.72
CA SER A 386 0.14 -17.11 -17.57
C SER A 386 -0.60 -18.38 -17.96
N VAL A 387 0.14 -19.47 -18.11
CA VAL A 387 -0.37 -20.78 -18.58
C VAL A 387 -0.74 -21.64 -17.38
N ARG A 388 -1.89 -22.31 -17.42
CA ARG A 388 -2.35 -23.21 -16.33
C ARG A 388 -2.25 -24.68 -16.69
N ASP A 389 -2.15 -25.00 -17.98
CA ASP A 389 -2.04 -26.37 -18.48
C ASP A 389 -0.62 -26.62 -18.98
N PHE A 390 0.10 -27.48 -18.27
CA PHE A 390 1.50 -27.79 -18.55
C PHE A 390 1.65 -29.19 -19.15
N SER A 391 2.73 -29.38 -19.92
CA SER A 391 3.25 -30.69 -20.26
C SER A 391 4.24 -31.16 -19.19
N ASP A 392 4.31 -32.47 -18.99
CA ASP A 392 5.30 -33.16 -18.17
C ASP A 392 6.70 -33.25 -18.82
N ARG A 393 6.87 -32.68 -20.01
CA ARG A 393 8.15 -32.64 -20.73
C ARG A 393 9.24 -32.05 -19.83
N PRO A 394 10.35 -32.78 -19.58
CA PRO A 394 11.43 -32.29 -18.72
C PRO A 394 12.05 -31.00 -19.22
N VAL A 395 12.39 -30.11 -18.29
CA VAL A 395 13.15 -28.88 -18.54
C VAL A 395 14.55 -29.03 -17.94
N PRO A 396 15.63 -28.76 -18.70
CA PRO A 396 16.99 -28.86 -18.17
C PRO A 396 17.21 -27.91 -16.99
N ARG A 397 17.78 -28.44 -15.90
CA ARG A 397 18.12 -27.66 -14.68
C ARG A 397 18.93 -26.40 -14.98
N ALA A 398 19.88 -26.48 -15.92
CA ALA A 398 20.71 -25.35 -16.31
C ALA A 398 19.89 -24.14 -16.82
N VAL A 399 18.74 -24.37 -17.47
CA VAL A 399 17.85 -23.29 -17.93
C VAL A 399 17.22 -22.58 -16.71
N ILE A 400 16.76 -23.36 -15.73
CA ILE A 400 16.17 -22.83 -14.49
C ILE A 400 17.21 -22.05 -13.68
N GLU A 401 18.41 -22.60 -13.50
CA GLU A 401 19.50 -21.92 -12.79
C GLU A 401 19.91 -20.63 -13.48
N THR A 402 19.99 -20.61 -14.82
CA THR A 402 20.31 -19.40 -15.58
C THR A 402 19.21 -18.34 -15.46
N ALA A 403 17.94 -18.75 -15.47
CA ALA A 403 16.82 -17.83 -15.27
C ALA A 403 16.81 -17.23 -13.86
N ILE A 404 17.09 -18.03 -12.83
CA ILE A 404 17.23 -17.55 -11.44
C ILE A 404 18.46 -16.66 -11.27
N ALA A 405 19.59 -16.99 -11.90
CA ALA A 405 20.77 -16.13 -11.91
C ALA A 405 20.50 -14.78 -12.57
N THR A 406 19.64 -14.75 -13.59
CA THR A 406 19.14 -13.52 -14.21
C THR A 406 18.27 -12.72 -13.24
N ALA A 407 17.37 -13.39 -12.51
CA ALA A 407 16.55 -12.77 -11.46
C ALA A 407 17.43 -12.09 -10.38
N GLY A 408 18.54 -12.73 -10.00
CA GLY A 408 19.52 -12.19 -9.06
C GLY A 408 20.27 -10.93 -9.53
N ARG A 409 20.06 -10.49 -10.78
CA ARG A 409 20.61 -9.22 -11.31
C ARG A 409 19.66 -8.03 -11.13
N ALA A 410 18.49 -8.22 -10.54
CA ALA A 410 17.57 -7.14 -10.24
C ALA A 410 18.18 -6.13 -9.24
N PRO A 411 17.76 -4.86 -9.27
CA PRO A 411 18.14 -3.89 -8.25
C PRO A 411 17.47 -4.24 -6.91
N SER A 412 18.08 -3.79 -5.82
CA SER A 412 17.51 -3.93 -4.47
C SER A 412 17.89 -2.77 -3.56
N GLY A 413 17.03 -2.48 -2.57
CA GLY A 413 17.29 -1.46 -1.56
C GLY A 413 18.66 -1.68 -0.89
N ALA A 414 19.52 -0.66 -0.91
CA ALA A 414 20.89 -0.72 -0.42
C ALA A 414 21.71 -1.93 -0.93
N ASN A 415 21.39 -2.44 -2.14
CA ASN A 415 22.00 -3.63 -2.74
C ASN A 415 21.97 -4.89 -1.85
N GLN A 416 20.94 -5.02 -1.02
CA GLN A 416 20.84 -6.11 -0.03
C GLN A 416 20.41 -7.46 -0.61
N GLN A 417 19.87 -7.48 -1.84
CA GLN A 417 19.45 -8.69 -2.57
C GLN A 417 18.59 -9.63 -1.70
N PRO A 418 17.46 -9.13 -1.13
CA PRO A 418 16.74 -9.81 -0.05
C PRO A 418 15.81 -10.93 -0.55
N TRP A 419 16.31 -11.80 -1.41
CA TRP A 419 15.55 -12.88 -2.04
C TRP A 419 16.23 -14.24 -1.86
N HIS A 420 15.40 -15.28 -1.81
CA HIS A 420 15.84 -16.66 -1.93
C HIS A 420 14.90 -17.42 -2.87
N PHE A 421 15.45 -18.26 -3.74
CA PHE A 421 14.69 -19.02 -4.73
C PHE A 421 14.90 -20.50 -4.49
N VAL A 422 13.83 -21.24 -4.19
CA VAL A 422 13.86 -22.69 -4.03
C VAL A 422 13.31 -23.32 -5.31
N ALA A 423 14.17 -23.95 -6.11
CA ALA A 423 13.78 -24.66 -7.32
C ALA A 423 13.55 -26.15 -7.03
N ILE A 424 12.35 -26.65 -7.32
CA ILE A 424 11.84 -27.96 -6.91
C ILE A 424 11.41 -28.74 -8.14
N SER A 425 12.12 -29.83 -8.45
CA SER A 425 11.73 -30.80 -9.48
C SER A 425 11.29 -32.15 -8.90
N ASP A 426 11.53 -32.40 -7.62
CA ASP A 426 11.18 -33.66 -6.95
C ASP A 426 9.66 -33.87 -6.94
N PRO A 427 9.13 -34.94 -7.58
CA PRO A 427 7.70 -35.21 -7.62
C PRO A 427 7.07 -35.36 -6.22
N ALA A 428 7.79 -35.96 -5.27
CA ALA A 428 7.26 -36.16 -3.92
C ALA A 428 7.09 -34.83 -3.18
N MET A 429 8.07 -33.92 -3.28
CA MET A 429 7.96 -32.57 -2.75
C MET A 429 6.84 -31.76 -3.44
N LYS A 430 6.75 -31.81 -4.77
CA LYS A 430 5.68 -31.12 -5.51
C LYS A 430 4.29 -31.61 -5.10
N ALA A 431 4.10 -32.91 -4.92
CA ALA A 431 2.85 -33.48 -4.43
C ALA A 431 2.47 -32.96 -3.02
N LYS A 432 3.44 -32.85 -2.10
CA LYS A 432 3.22 -32.26 -0.77
C LYS A 432 2.80 -30.78 -0.86
N ILE A 433 3.49 -30.00 -1.71
CA ILE A 433 3.16 -28.59 -1.92
C ILE A 433 1.76 -28.44 -2.50
N ARG A 434 1.40 -29.26 -3.49
CA ARG A 434 0.06 -29.27 -4.08
C ARG A 434 -1.01 -29.59 -3.04
N ALA A 435 -0.82 -30.64 -2.24
CA ALA A 435 -1.79 -31.05 -1.23
C ALA A 435 -2.06 -29.92 -0.22
N ALA A 436 -0.98 -29.27 0.28
CA ALA A 436 -1.10 -28.13 1.18
C ALA A 436 -1.77 -26.92 0.49
N ALA A 437 -1.40 -26.61 -0.76
CA ALA A 437 -2.03 -25.52 -1.50
C ALA A 437 -3.52 -25.75 -1.76
N GLU A 438 -3.93 -26.96 -2.14
CA GLU A 438 -5.34 -27.32 -2.39
C GLU A 438 -6.18 -27.39 -1.09
N GLU A 439 -5.54 -27.60 0.07
CA GLU A 439 -6.18 -27.48 1.38
C GLU A 439 -6.50 -26.01 1.72
N GLU A 440 -5.51 -25.12 1.59
CA GLU A 440 -5.71 -23.67 1.81
C GLU A 440 -6.72 -23.09 0.81
N GLU A 441 -6.66 -23.53 -0.46
CA GLU A 441 -7.59 -23.06 -1.50
C GLU A 441 -9.02 -23.58 -1.28
N ARG A 442 -9.21 -24.81 -0.75
CA ARG A 442 -10.55 -25.25 -0.33
C ARG A 442 -11.09 -24.40 0.80
N ALA A 443 -10.28 -24.11 1.82
CA ALA A 443 -10.68 -23.20 2.90
C ALA A 443 -11.00 -21.79 2.37
N PHE A 444 -10.29 -21.33 1.34
CA PHE A 444 -10.54 -20.06 0.66
C PHE A 444 -11.89 -20.06 -0.10
N TYR A 445 -12.17 -21.08 -0.90
CA TYR A 445 -13.40 -21.17 -1.70
C TYR A 445 -14.65 -21.59 -0.91
N ASP A 446 -14.50 -22.32 0.20
CA ASP A 446 -15.62 -22.78 1.06
C ASP A 446 -16.10 -21.71 2.08
N GLY A 447 -15.76 -20.44 1.86
CA GLY A 447 -16.24 -19.30 2.66
C GLY A 447 -15.17 -18.38 3.23
N GLY A 448 -13.89 -18.57 2.89
CA GLY A 448 -12.78 -17.72 3.34
C GLY A 448 -12.52 -16.47 2.46
N ALA A 449 -13.04 -16.44 1.23
CA ALA A 449 -12.84 -15.35 0.28
C ALA A 449 -14.07 -14.43 0.18
N PRO A 450 -13.89 -13.09 0.12
CA PRO A 450 -14.99 -12.17 -0.19
C PRO A 450 -15.60 -12.45 -1.56
N ASP A 451 -16.93 -12.33 -1.70
CA ASP A 451 -17.67 -12.58 -2.95
C ASP A 451 -17.12 -11.77 -4.14
N GLU A 452 -16.67 -10.54 -3.91
CA GLU A 452 -16.05 -9.68 -4.93
C GLU A 452 -14.75 -10.29 -5.49
N TRP A 453 -13.97 -10.96 -4.64
CA TRP A 453 -12.74 -11.63 -5.06
C TRP A 453 -13.07 -12.89 -5.87
N ILE A 454 -14.08 -13.66 -5.44
CA ILE A 454 -14.55 -14.84 -6.18
C ILE A 454 -15.07 -14.41 -7.58
N ALA A 455 -15.85 -13.33 -7.64
CA ALA A 455 -16.34 -12.76 -8.89
C ALA A 455 -15.21 -12.26 -9.81
N ALA A 456 -14.12 -11.71 -9.25
CA ALA A 456 -12.95 -11.31 -10.03
C ALA A 456 -12.16 -12.51 -10.61
N LEU A 457 -12.25 -13.69 -9.98
CA LEU A 457 -11.59 -14.92 -10.43
C LEU A 457 -12.42 -15.73 -11.43
N GLU A 458 -13.74 -15.54 -11.46
CA GLU A 458 -14.65 -16.24 -12.37
C GLU A 458 -14.25 -16.09 -13.85
N PRO A 459 -13.90 -14.90 -14.38
CA PRO A 459 -13.44 -14.74 -15.76
C PRO A 459 -12.09 -15.40 -16.07
N ILE A 460 -11.34 -15.77 -15.02
CA ILE A 460 -10.03 -16.42 -15.12
C ILE A 460 -10.16 -17.95 -15.00
N GLY A 461 -11.29 -18.46 -14.50
CA GLY A 461 -11.64 -19.88 -14.47
C GLY A 461 -10.81 -20.70 -13.49
N THR A 462 -10.39 -20.12 -12.36
CA THR A 462 -9.64 -20.83 -11.33
C THR A 462 -10.55 -21.51 -10.33
N GLY A 463 -10.30 -22.78 -10.01
CA GLY A 463 -10.96 -23.50 -8.92
C GLY A 463 -9.96 -24.03 -7.89
N ALA A 464 -10.45 -24.84 -6.95
CA ALA A 464 -9.64 -25.40 -5.86
C ALA A 464 -8.59 -26.43 -6.32
N SER A 465 -8.82 -27.13 -7.44
CA SER A 465 -7.87 -28.09 -8.02
C SER A 465 -6.69 -27.39 -8.70
N LYS A 466 -5.45 -27.76 -8.35
CA LYS A 466 -4.21 -27.14 -8.85
C LYS A 466 -3.26 -28.17 -9.49
N PRO A 467 -3.67 -28.85 -10.58
CA PRO A 467 -2.87 -29.92 -11.20
C PRO A 467 -1.52 -29.43 -11.73
N HIS A 468 -1.39 -28.16 -12.09
CA HIS A 468 -0.13 -27.56 -12.53
C HIS A 468 0.98 -27.61 -11.49
N LEU A 469 0.67 -27.67 -10.19
CA LEU A 469 1.70 -27.80 -9.15
C LEU A 469 2.40 -29.17 -9.18
N ASP A 470 1.77 -30.15 -9.80
CA ASP A 470 2.29 -31.51 -9.93
C ASP A 470 2.83 -31.77 -11.35
N ILE A 471 2.07 -31.40 -12.39
CA ILE A 471 2.43 -31.66 -13.79
C ILE A 471 3.63 -30.82 -14.24
N ALA A 472 3.73 -29.55 -13.82
CA ALA A 472 4.83 -28.70 -14.24
C ALA A 472 6.17 -29.29 -13.75
N PRO A 473 7.19 -29.43 -14.62
CA PRO A 473 8.44 -30.10 -14.27
C PRO A 473 9.22 -29.38 -13.15
N TRP A 474 9.01 -28.07 -12.98
CA TRP A 474 9.62 -27.28 -11.92
C TRP A 474 8.62 -26.39 -11.20
N LEU A 475 8.75 -26.31 -9.88
CA LEU A 475 8.22 -25.21 -9.07
C LEU A 475 9.38 -24.34 -8.58
N ILE A 476 9.25 -23.02 -8.69
CA ILE A 476 10.20 -22.08 -8.08
C ILE A 476 9.45 -21.33 -6.99
N VAL A 477 9.80 -21.59 -5.73
CA VAL A 477 9.24 -20.87 -4.58
C VAL A 477 10.12 -19.66 -4.29
N VAL A 478 9.53 -18.47 -4.34
CA VAL A 478 10.22 -17.20 -4.11
C VAL A 478 10.00 -16.74 -2.67
N PHE A 479 11.09 -16.54 -1.95
CA PHE A 479 11.10 -16.05 -0.57
C PHE A 479 11.68 -14.65 -0.49
N ALA A 480 11.03 -13.79 0.32
CA ALA A 480 11.48 -12.47 0.70
C ALA A 480 12.16 -12.51 2.07
N GLN A 481 13.43 -12.13 2.14
CA GLN A 481 14.17 -12.02 3.40
C GLN A 481 13.80 -10.70 4.08
N ARG A 482 13.05 -10.75 5.18
CA ARG A 482 12.61 -9.54 5.90
C ARG A 482 13.74 -8.89 6.70
N TRP A 483 14.67 -9.70 7.17
CA TRP A 483 15.88 -9.30 7.86
C TRP A 483 16.95 -10.36 7.63
N GLY A 484 18.22 -9.94 7.71
CA GLY A 484 19.37 -10.83 7.72
C GLY A 484 20.00 -10.92 9.10
N VAL A 485 20.96 -11.83 9.23
CA VAL A 485 21.78 -12.02 10.43
C VAL A 485 23.24 -11.85 10.03
N ARG A 486 23.98 -11.06 10.80
CA ARG A 486 25.42 -10.86 10.61
C ARG A 486 26.20 -12.04 11.22
N GLU A 487 27.48 -12.12 10.92
CA GLU A 487 28.37 -13.16 11.50
C GLU A 487 28.43 -13.13 13.03
N ASP A 488 28.24 -11.96 13.64
CA ASP A 488 28.15 -11.77 15.10
C ASP A 488 26.79 -12.16 15.70
N GLY A 489 25.85 -12.67 14.89
CA GLY A 489 24.50 -13.04 15.31
C GLY A 489 23.52 -11.87 15.41
N SER A 490 23.96 -10.63 15.21
CA SER A 490 23.08 -9.45 15.25
C SER A 490 22.20 -9.39 14.00
N ARG A 491 20.95 -8.93 14.17
CA ARG A 491 20.00 -8.78 13.05
C ARG A 491 20.23 -7.45 12.33
N TYR A 492 20.11 -7.47 11.02
CA TYR A 492 20.03 -6.25 10.21
C TYR A 492 18.78 -6.25 9.34
N LYS A 493 18.21 -5.06 9.15
CA LYS A 493 16.96 -4.88 8.41
C LYS A 493 17.24 -4.84 6.90
N HIS A 494 16.34 -5.46 6.12
CA HIS A 494 16.29 -5.23 4.68
C HIS A 494 15.30 -4.11 4.32
N TYR A 495 15.64 -3.29 3.33
CA TYR A 495 14.84 -2.14 2.89
C TYR A 495 14.14 -2.41 1.57
N TYR A 496 12.90 -1.95 1.42
CA TYR A 496 12.07 -2.12 0.20
C TYR A 496 12.03 -3.57 -0.31
N VAL A 497 11.81 -4.51 0.63
CA VAL A 497 11.87 -5.95 0.34
C VAL A 497 10.81 -6.39 -0.68
N PRO A 498 9.51 -6.05 -0.51
CA PRO A 498 8.49 -6.46 -1.48
C PRO A 498 8.78 -5.95 -2.90
N GLU A 499 9.23 -4.71 -3.03
CA GLU A 499 9.57 -4.07 -4.30
C GLU A 499 10.78 -4.75 -4.94
N SER A 500 11.85 -4.96 -4.16
CA SER A 500 13.08 -5.62 -4.62
C SER A 500 12.79 -7.03 -5.13
N VAL A 501 12.02 -7.83 -4.37
CA VAL A 501 11.67 -9.21 -4.72
C VAL A 501 10.70 -9.26 -5.91
N GLY A 502 9.78 -8.29 -6.00
CA GLY A 502 8.89 -8.13 -7.15
C GLY A 502 9.66 -7.90 -8.46
N LEU A 503 10.66 -7.01 -8.44
CA LEU A 503 11.54 -6.75 -9.60
C LEU A 503 12.34 -7.99 -10.01
N ALA A 504 12.94 -8.70 -9.04
CA ALA A 504 13.64 -9.95 -9.28
C ALA A 504 12.73 -11.01 -9.91
N THR A 505 11.49 -11.09 -9.45
CA THR A 505 10.51 -12.02 -10.01
C THR A 505 10.07 -11.62 -11.43
N GLY A 506 9.95 -10.33 -11.72
CA GLY A 506 9.73 -9.83 -13.09
C GLY A 506 10.85 -10.24 -14.04
N PHE A 507 12.11 -10.12 -13.61
CA PHE A 507 13.29 -10.57 -14.37
C PHE A 507 13.25 -12.09 -14.59
N LEU A 508 12.87 -12.87 -13.56
CA LEU A 508 12.73 -14.32 -13.66
C LEU A 508 11.68 -14.71 -14.71
N ILE A 509 10.49 -14.13 -14.65
CA ILE A 509 9.40 -14.41 -15.60
C ILE A 509 9.82 -14.06 -17.04
N GLY A 510 10.49 -12.92 -17.23
CA GLY A 510 11.02 -12.53 -18.54
C GLY A 510 12.08 -13.52 -19.06
N ALA A 511 13.02 -13.93 -18.21
CA ALA A 511 14.07 -14.87 -18.57
C ALA A 511 13.51 -16.25 -18.94
N LEU A 512 12.52 -16.75 -18.19
CA LEU A 512 11.82 -17.99 -18.50
C LEU A 512 11.10 -17.92 -19.86
N HIS A 513 10.38 -16.83 -20.10
CA HIS A 513 9.65 -16.61 -21.35
C HIS A 513 10.59 -16.55 -22.56
N LEU A 514 11.68 -15.78 -22.47
CA LEU A 514 12.69 -15.69 -23.53
C LEU A 514 13.46 -17.00 -23.74
N SER A 515 13.47 -17.89 -22.74
CA SER A 515 14.01 -19.25 -22.85
C SER A 515 13.02 -20.26 -23.46
N GLY A 516 11.82 -19.82 -23.86
CA GLY A 516 10.79 -20.66 -24.46
C GLY A 516 9.97 -21.47 -23.46
N LEU A 517 9.96 -21.07 -22.18
CA LEU A 517 9.17 -21.69 -21.13
C LEU A 517 7.95 -20.82 -20.77
N SER A 518 6.90 -21.49 -20.31
CA SER A 518 5.72 -20.85 -19.74
C SER A 518 5.81 -20.88 -18.21
N ALA A 519 5.20 -19.89 -17.57
CA ALA A 519 5.11 -19.82 -16.12
C ALA A 519 3.71 -19.43 -15.65
N LEU A 520 3.35 -19.90 -14.44
CA LEU A 520 2.17 -19.46 -13.71
C LEU A 520 2.57 -18.91 -12.34
N THR A 521 2.24 -17.65 -12.09
CA THR A 521 2.32 -17.07 -10.76
C THR A 521 1.15 -17.56 -9.91
N HIS A 522 1.48 -18.26 -8.82
CA HIS A 522 0.52 -18.87 -7.91
C HIS A 522 0.80 -18.43 -6.46
N THR A 523 -0.22 -18.00 -5.73
CA THR A 523 -0.09 -17.44 -4.37
C THR A 523 -1.13 -18.05 -3.43
N PRO A 524 -0.93 -19.29 -2.94
CA PRO A 524 -1.88 -19.97 -2.05
C PRO A 524 -1.82 -19.36 -0.66
N SER A 525 -2.62 -18.32 -0.42
CA SER A 525 -2.59 -17.59 0.83
C SER A 525 -3.52 -18.26 1.84
N PRO A 526 -3.07 -18.54 3.09
CA PRO A 526 -1.75 -18.25 3.67
C PRO A 526 -0.61 -19.24 3.25
N MET A 527 0.55 -18.69 2.87
CA MET A 527 1.69 -19.47 2.34
C MET A 527 2.68 -20.01 3.38
N LYS A 528 2.38 -19.91 4.70
CA LYS A 528 3.36 -20.18 5.76
C LYS A 528 3.90 -21.62 5.73
N PHE A 529 3.10 -22.58 5.28
CA PHE A 529 3.50 -23.99 5.15
C PHE A 529 4.74 -24.20 4.25
N LEU A 530 5.00 -23.28 3.32
CA LEU A 530 6.17 -23.36 2.43
C LEU A 530 7.49 -23.19 3.18
N ASN A 531 7.51 -22.47 4.32
CA ASN A 531 8.72 -22.36 5.14
C ASN A 531 9.16 -23.73 5.66
N ASP A 532 8.22 -24.48 6.24
CA ASP A 532 8.50 -25.79 6.83
C ASP A 532 8.83 -26.82 5.75
N LEU A 533 8.09 -26.82 4.63
CA LEU A 533 8.37 -27.73 3.51
C LEU A 533 9.72 -27.45 2.86
N CYS A 534 10.10 -26.20 2.68
CA CYS A 534 11.36 -25.84 2.01
C CYS A 534 12.55 -25.65 2.96
N ASP A 535 12.39 -25.98 4.25
CA ASP A 535 13.40 -25.77 5.30
C ASP A 535 13.98 -24.34 5.30
N ARG A 536 13.09 -23.35 5.28
CA ARG A 536 13.45 -21.93 5.21
C ARG A 536 13.24 -21.22 6.54
N PRO A 537 14.18 -20.34 6.96
CA PRO A 537 14.11 -19.68 8.25
C PRO A 537 12.90 -18.75 8.36
N VAL A 538 12.45 -18.48 9.58
CA VAL A 538 11.36 -17.53 9.87
C VAL A 538 11.64 -16.08 9.44
N ALA A 539 12.91 -15.78 9.15
CA ALA A 539 13.33 -14.51 8.56
C ALA A 539 12.84 -14.33 7.11
N GLU A 540 12.56 -15.45 6.44
CA GLU A 540 12.08 -15.50 5.07
C GLU A 540 10.57 -15.68 5.02
N LYS A 541 9.91 -14.83 4.23
CA LYS A 541 8.48 -14.93 3.97
C LYS A 541 8.27 -15.42 2.53
N PRO A 542 7.54 -16.52 2.30
CA PRO A 542 7.17 -16.92 0.95
C PRO A 542 6.29 -15.85 0.31
N VAL A 543 6.60 -15.52 -0.95
CA VAL A 543 5.94 -14.47 -1.73
C VAL A 543 5.03 -15.07 -2.80
N MET A 544 5.52 -16.08 -3.51
CA MET A 544 4.76 -16.80 -4.55
C MET A 544 5.45 -18.09 -4.95
N ILE A 545 4.69 -18.97 -5.61
CA ILE A 545 5.17 -20.14 -6.34
C ILE A 545 5.07 -19.82 -7.83
N LEU A 546 6.13 -20.09 -8.59
CA LEU A 546 6.08 -20.13 -10.05
C LEU A 546 6.07 -21.60 -10.50
N ALA A 547 4.96 -22.05 -11.09
CA ALA A 547 4.95 -23.31 -11.83
C ALA A 547 5.57 -23.06 -13.21
N VAL A 548 6.58 -23.84 -13.59
CA VAL A 548 7.41 -23.59 -14.78
C VAL A 548 7.53 -24.85 -15.63
N GLY A 549 7.30 -24.71 -16.94
CA GLY A 549 7.37 -25.82 -17.87
C GLY A 549 7.01 -25.43 -19.30
N HIS A 550 6.89 -26.46 -20.15
CA HIS A 550 6.28 -26.30 -21.46
C HIS A 550 4.76 -26.26 -21.33
N PRO A 551 4.05 -25.43 -22.11
CA PRO A 551 2.59 -25.51 -22.18
C PRO A 551 2.17 -26.88 -22.74
N ALA A 552 1.02 -27.39 -22.30
CA ALA A 552 0.37 -28.51 -22.97
C ALA A 552 0.04 -28.14 -24.44
N TRP A 553 -0.05 -29.14 -25.33
CA TRP A 553 -0.28 -28.90 -26.76
C TRP A 553 -1.65 -28.25 -27.05
N ASP A 554 -2.60 -28.49 -26.16
CA ASP A 554 -3.97 -27.98 -26.14
C ASP A 554 -4.19 -26.90 -25.07
N ALA A 555 -3.10 -26.37 -24.48
CA ALA A 555 -3.19 -25.36 -23.43
C ALA A 555 -3.96 -24.12 -23.91
N THR A 556 -4.86 -23.64 -23.04
CA THR A 556 -5.65 -22.44 -23.31
C THR A 556 -5.29 -21.31 -22.36
N VAL A 557 -5.67 -20.08 -22.73
CA VAL A 557 -5.55 -18.92 -21.86
C VAL A 557 -6.91 -18.21 -21.79
N PRO A 558 -7.33 -17.72 -20.61
CA PRO A 558 -8.60 -17.00 -20.49
C PRO A 558 -8.62 -15.78 -21.42
N ALA A 559 -9.71 -15.61 -22.18
CA ALA A 559 -9.85 -14.49 -23.10
C ALA A 559 -9.73 -13.14 -22.38
N ALA A 560 -10.32 -13.02 -21.18
CA ALA A 560 -10.21 -11.86 -20.31
C ALA A 560 -8.74 -11.53 -19.96
N ALA A 561 -7.88 -12.54 -19.76
CA ALA A 561 -6.47 -12.33 -19.46
C ALA A 561 -5.65 -11.81 -20.65
N LYS A 562 -6.19 -11.87 -21.88
CA LYS A 562 -5.58 -11.29 -23.09
C LYS A 562 -5.91 -9.80 -23.26
N ILE A 563 -6.95 -9.30 -22.61
CA ILE A 563 -7.30 -7.89 -22.62
C ILE A 563 -6.29 -7.15 -21.73
N LYS A 564 -5.50 -6.26 -22.33
CA LYS A 564 -4.52 -5.42 -21.65
C LYS A 564 -4.93 -3.96 -21.83
N LYS A 565 -4.67 -3.14 -20.82
CA LYS A 565 -4.87 -1.69 -20.92
C LYS A 565 -4.06 -1.13 -22.09
N PRO A 566 -4.61 -0.21 -22.88
CA PRO A 566 -3.87 0.49 -23.91
C PRO A 566 -2.80 1.40 -23.28
N LEU A 567 -1.84 1.87 -24.10
CA LEU A 567 -0.67 2.59 -23.60
C LEU A 567 -1.03 3.91 -22.91
N ASP A 568 -2.01 4.62 -23.43
CA ASP A 568 -2.54 5.90 -22.92
C ASP A 568 -3.20 5.77 -21.53
N GLU A 569 -3.70 4.60 -21.16
CA GLU A 569 -4.22 4.35 -19.80
C GLU A 569 -3.13 4.03 -18.77
N ILE A 570 -1.89 3.76 -19.20
CA ILE A 570 -0.78 3.35 -18.32
C ILE A 570 0.44 4.28 -18.40
N LEU A 571 0.44 5.25 -19.30
CA LEU A 571 1.53 6.20 -19.50
C LEU A 571 1.01 7.63 -19.50
N THR A 572 1.54 8.44 -18.59
CA THR A 572 1.41 9.91 -18.62
C THR A 572 2.79 10.51 -18.90
N VAL A 573 2.89 11.35 -19.94
CA VAL A 573 4.12 12.07 -20.28
C VAL A 573 3.96 13.53 -19.90
N ILE A 574 4.86 14.03 -19.06
CA ILE A 574 4.92 15.45 -18.65
C ILE A 574 6.15 16.07 -19.32
N GLY A 575 5.96 17.05 -20.20
CA GLY A 575 7.06 17.85 -20.77
C GLY A 575 7.61 17.42 -22.14
N ALA A 576 7.03 16.42 -22.81
CA ALA A 576 7.34 16.21 -24.23
C ALA A 576 6.44 17.15 -25.06
N GLN A 577 7.03 18.08 -25.82
CA GLN A 577 6.26 18.84 -26.79
C GLN A 577 5.63 17.87 -27.79
N THR A 578 4.31 17.83 -27.83
CA THR A 578 3.56 17.12 -28.86
C THR A 578 3.90 17.80 -30.18
N GLU A 579 4.66 17.12 -31.05
CA GLU A 579 4.69 17.49 -32.47
C GLU A 579 3.30 17.24 -33.01
N THR A 580 2.52 18.31 -33.08
CA THR A 580 1.24 18.36 -33.78
C THR A 580 1.53 18.24 -35.27
N THR A 581 1.32 17.06 -35.86
CA THR A 581 1.12 16.92 -37.32
C THR A 581 -0.30 17.26 -37.72
#